data_AF-H9X3I2-F1
#
_entry.id   AF-H9X3I2-F1
#
_cell.length_a   1.000
_cell.length_b   1.000
_cell.length_c   1.000
_cell.angle_alpha   90.00
_cell.angle_beta   90.00
_cell.angle_gamma   90.00
#
_symmetry.space_group_name_H-M   'P 1'
#
loop_
_entity.id
_entity.type
_entity.pdbx_description
1 polymer ?
#
loop_
_entity_poly.entity_id
_entity_poly.type
_entity_poly.pdbx_seq_one_letter_code
_entity_poly.pdbx_strand_id
1 'polypeptide(L)'
;IRHQSAPVNIPDWSRVQRRESHRRITPIEDGFGIDEDDGEEEDKEDERIPPHELIARQLARSQITSFSVFEGAGRTLKGRDLSRVRNAVLTRTGFLE
;
A
#
# COMPACT_ATOMS: atom_id res chain seq x y z
N ILE A 1 4.44 21.69 -30.68
CA ILE A 1 3.18 22.15 -30.05
C ILE A 1 3.19 21.62 -28.62
N ARG A 2 3.28 22.48 -27.61
CA ARG A 2 3.27 22.06 -26.20
C ARG A 2 1.81 21.99 -25.75
N HIS A 3 1.31 20.80 -25.48
CA HIS A 3 0.01 20.62 -24.87
C HIS A 3 0.16 20.83 -23.36
N GLN A 4 -0.34 21.95 -22.85
CA GLN A 4 -0.52 22.16 -21.41
C GLN A 4 -1.94 21.73 -21.06
N SER A 5 -2.08 20.95 -19.99
CA SER A 5 -3.39 20.56 -19.47
C SER A 5 -4.14 21.79 -18.94
N ALA A 6 -5.47 21.76 -19.03
CA ALA A 6 -6.31 22.76 -18.37
C ALA A 6 -6.06 22.77 -16.85
N PRO A 7 -6.17 23.92 -16.18
CA PRO A 7 -5.96 24.01 -14.74
C PRO A 7 -6.97 23.12 -14.00
N VAL A 8 -6.47 22.36 -13.02
CA VAL A 8 -7.29 21.51 -12.15
C VAL A 8 -7.51 22.25 -10.82
N ASN A 9 -8.76 22.31 -10.37
CA ASN A 9 -9.10 22.97 -9.12
C ASN A 9 -8.81 22.01 -7.95
N ILE A 10 -7.87 22.36 -7.08
CA ILE A 10 -7.46 21.52 -5.95
C ILE A 10 -8.15 22.03 -4.69
N PRO A 11 -8.93 21.19 -3.97
CA PRO A 11 -9.56 21.60 -2.74
C PRO A 11 -8.53 21.90 -1.64
N ASP A 12 -8.86 22.86 -0.77
CA ASP A 12 -8.03 23.21 0.39
C ASP A 12 -8.09 22.10 1.45
N TRP A 13 -7.05 21.27 1.49
CA TRP A 13 -6.92 20.13 2.42
C TRP A 13 -6.91 20.55 3.89
N SER A 14 -6.53 21.79 4.21
CA SER A 14 -6.53 22.35 5.58
C SER A 14 -7.93 22.36 6.19
N ARG A 15 -8.97 22.44 5.35
CA ARG A 15 -10.38 22.46 5.78
C ARG A 15 -10.99 21.07 5.96
N VAL A 16 -10.36 20.04 5.36
CA VAL A 16 -10.82 18.65 5.44
C VAL A 16 -10.42 18.03 6.79
N GLN A 17 -9.16 18.20 7.20
CA GLN A 17 -8.66 17.68 8.49
C GLN A 17 -9.42 18.23 9.72
N ARG A 18 -9.78 19.52 9.69
CA ARG A 18 -10.48 20.17 10.83
C ARG A 18 -11.90 19.64 11.03
N ARG A 19 -12.54 19.08 9.99
CA ARG A 19 -13.92 18.58 10.05
C ARG A 19 -14.03 17.16 10.61
N GLU A 20 -13.01 16.33 10.43
CA GLU A 20 -12.99 14.94 10.91
C GLU A 20 -12.72 14.85 12.42
N SER A 21 -11.99 15.81 12.99
CA SER A 21 -11.64 15.85 14.43
C SER A 21 -12.83 16.13 15.35
N HIS A 22 -13.94 16.69 14.84
CA HIS A 22 -15.11 17.08 15.65
C HIS A 22 -16.31 16.13 15.50
N ARG A 23 -16.17 15.02 14.75
CA ARG A 23 -17.31 14.15 14.39
C ARG A 23 -17.24 12.73 14.93
N ARG A 24 -16.26 12.38 15.76
CA ARG A 24 -16.10 11.02 16.31
C ARG A 24 -16.41 10.97 17.80
N ILE A 25 -17.68 11.20 18.16
CA ILE A 25 -18.25 10.69 19.41
C ILE A 25 -19.62 10.09 19.08
N THR A 26 -19.63 8.79 18.76
CA THR A 26 -20.67 7.80 19.11
C THR A 26 -20.15 6.39 18.78
N PRO A 27 -20.38 5.38 19.64
CA PRO A 27 -19.84 4.03 19.50
C PRO A 27 -20.78 3.17 18.64
N ILE A 28 -20.27 2.56 17.57
CA ILE A 28 -20.96 1.48 16.87
C ILE A 28 -20.01 0.29 16.82
N GLU A 29 -20.37 -0.68 17.64
CA GLU A 29 -19.96 -2.07 17.68
C GLU A 29 -20.19 -2.71 16.31
N ASP A 30 -19.12 -3.06 15.60
CA ASP A 30 -19.17 -4.12 14.60
C ASP A 30 -17.79 -4.77 14.50
N GLY A 31 -17.74 -6.00 14.99
CA GLY A 31 -16.52 -6.74 15.29
C GLY A 31 -15.78 -7.23 14.05
N PHE A 32 -14.46 -7.07 14.09
CA PHE A 32 -13.53 -8.02 13.50
C PHE A 32 -12.44 -8.29 14.54
N GLY A 33 -12.71 -9.27 15.39
CA GLY A 33 -11.68 -9.88 16.22
C GLY A 33 -10.79 -10.75 15.34
N ILE A 34 -9.48 -10.49 15.38
CA ILE A 34 -8.48 -11.52 15.25
C ILE A 34 -7.59 -11.38 16.49
N ASP A 35 -7.77 -12.36 17.35
CA ASP A 35 -7.20 -12.56 18.67
C ASP A 35 -5.72 -12.97 18.57
N GLU A 36 -4.92 -12.32 19.41
CA GLU A 36 -3.72 -12.76 20.15
C GLU A 36 -2.67 -13.70 19.51
N ASP A 37 -1.43 -13.19 19.39
CA ASP A 37 -0.25 -13.84 19.99
C ASP A 37 0.85 -12.80 20.34
N ASP A 38 0.73 -12.32 21.57
CA ASP A 38 1.73 -11.99 22.60
C ASP A 38 3.06 -11.30 22.25
N GLY A 39 3.28 -10.12 22.87
CA GLY A 39 4.58 -9.46 22.96
C GLY A 39 4.53 -7.93 23.00
N GLU A 40 3.93 -7.39 24.05
CA GLU A 40 4.08 -6.04 24.64
C GLU A 40 4.84 -4.99 23.81
N GLU A 41 4.13 -3.98 23.27
CA GLU A 41 4.55 -2.57 23.27
C GLU A 41 3.37 -1.68 22.83
N GLU A 42 2.66 -1.19 23.85
CA GLU A 42 1.81 0.00 23.93
C GLU A 42 1.60 0.87 22.66
N ASP A 43 0.33 0.91 22.23
CA ASP A 43 -0.42 2.18 22.12
C ASP A 43 -0.01 3.15 20.98
N LYS A 44 0.14 2.65 19.74
CA LYS A 44 0.26 3.50 18.53
C LYS A 44 -0.53 3.03 17.32
N GLU A 45 -1.63 2.30 17.50
CA GLU A 45 -2.38 1.74 16.37
C GLU A 45 -3.23 2.75 15.58
N ASP A 46 -3.39 3.99 16.04
CA ASP A 46 -4.24 5.00 15.38
C ASP A 46 -3.50 6.22 14.79
N GLU A 47 -2.16 6.22 14.76
CA GLU A 47 -1.43 7.27 14.07
C GLU A 47 -1.44 6.94 12.56
N ARG A 48 -2.26 7.67 11.78
CA ARG A 48 -2.38 7.48 10.33
C ARG A 48 -1.02 7.73 9.65
N ILE A 49 -0.21 6.67 9.56
CA ILE A 49 1.14 6.71 8.98
C ILE A 49 1.02 7.17 7.53
N PRO A 50 1.80 8.19 7.11
CA PRO A 50 1.76 8.64 5.73
C PRO A 50 2.27 7.51 4.81
N PRO A 51 1.74 7.40 3.58
CA PRO A 51 1.95 6.23 2.73
C PRO A 51 3.42 5.92 2.43
N HIS A 52 4.29 6.95 2.40
CA HIS A 52 5.73 6.76 2.17
C HIS A 52 6.45 6.15 3.38
N GLU A 53 6.04 6.46 4.61
CA GLU A 53 6.58 5.85 5.83
C GLU A 53 6.11 4.40 5.98
N LEU A 54 4.86 4.10 5.58
CA LEU A 54 4.35 2.73 5.56
C LEU A 54 5.17 1.86 4.62
N ILE A 55 5.48 2.37 3.41
CA ILE A 55 6.34 1.67 2.45
C ILE A 55 7.75 1.48 3.01
N ALA A 56 8.33 2.50 3.65
CA ALA A 56 9.65 2.40 4.27
C ALA A 56 9.69 1.34 5.38
N ARG A 57 8.67 1.33 6.25
CA ARG A 57 8.52 0.33 7.33
C ARG A 57 8.33 -1.08 6.75
N GLN A 58 7.56 -1.22 5.68
CA GLN A 58 7.36 -2.49 4.98
C GLN A 58 8.65 -3.01 4.36
N LEU A 59 9.42 -2.14 3.69
CA LEU A 59 10.72 -2.49 3.10
C LEU A 59 11.75 -2.87 4.18
N ALA A 60 11.73 -2.20 5.33
CA ALA A 60 12.62 -2.52 6.44
C ALA A 60 12.29 -3.86 7.11
N ARG A 61 10.99 -4.22 7.19
CA ARG A 61 10.51 -5.48 7.78
C ARG A 61 10.60 -6.67 6.83
N SER A 62 10.41 -6.44 5.53
CA SER A 62 10.38 -7.51 4.54
C SER A 62 11.75 -7.68 3.87
N GLN A 63 12.30 -8.89 3.87
CA GLN A 63 13.41 -9.28 2.97
C GLN A 63 12.90 -9.51 1.53
N ILE A 64 11.73 -8.97 1.17
CA ILE A 64 11.19 -9.06 -0.17
C ILE A 64 12.02 -8.11 -1.02
N THR A 65 13.08 -8.63 -1.60
CA THR A 65 13.87 -7.88 -2.56
C THR A 65 12.93 -7.53 -3.72
N SER A 66 12.77 -6.25 -4.02
CA SER A 66 12.02 -5.83 -5.19
C SER A 66 12.86 -6.15 -6.43
N PHE A 67 12.84 -7.41 -6.89
CA PHE A 67 13.36 -7.80 -8.20
C PHE A 67 12.47 -7.14 -9.27
N SER A 68 12.65 -5.84 -9.45
CA SER A 68 11.90 -5.00 -10.39
C SER A 68 12.46 -5.09 -11.80
N VAL A 69 13.62 -5.74 -11.95
CA VAL A 69 14.32 -5.99 -13.20
C VAL A 69 14.91 -7.39 -13.15
N PHE A 70 14.74 -8.15 -14.21
CA PHE A 70 15.39 -9.42 -14.45
C PHE A 70 16.01 -9.37 -15.84
N GLU A 71 17.33 -9.43 -15.88
CA GLU A 71 18.09 -9.46 -17.11
C GLU A 71 18.45 -10.93 -17.42
N GLY A 72 18.08 -11.40 -18.59
CA GLY A 72 18.32 -12.78 -19.04
C GLY A 72 18.51 -12.84 -20.55
N ALA A 73 18.74 -14.03 -21.08
CA ALA A 73 18.96 -14.22 -22.51
C ALA A 73 17.70 -13.82 -23.31
N GLY A 74 17.84 -12.84 -24.21
CA GLY A 74 16.81 -12.43 -25.16
C GLY A 74 16.15 -11.09 -24.86
N ARG A 75 15.64 -10.87 -23.63
CA ARG A 75 15.09 -9.57 -23.23
C ARG A 75 15.12 -9.34 -21.73
N THR A 76 15.27 -8.09 -21.33
CA THR A 76 15.09 -7.65 -19.94
C THR A 76 13.61 -7.57 -19.60
N LEU A 77 13.19 -8.21 -18.51
CA LEU A 77 11.86 -8.07 -17.95
C LEU A 77 11.90 -7.06 -16.81
N LYS A 78 10.92 -6.17 -16.74
CA LYS A 78 10.81 -5.23 -15.61
C LYS A 78 9.39 -5.06 -15.14
N GLY A 79 9.22 -4.80 -13.84
CA GLY A 79 7.95 -4.45 -13.20
C GLY A 79 6.78 -5.30 -13.72
N ARG A 80 5.91 -4.68 -14.54
CA ARG A 80 4.71 -5.31 -15.13
C ARG A 80 5.00 -6.62 -15.86
N ASP A 81 6.06 -6.70 -16.65
CA ASP A 81 6.35 -7.92 -17.42
C ASP A 81 6.76 -9.07 -16.50
N LEU A 82 7.49 -8.78 -15.43
CA LEU A 82 7.78 -9.77 -14.39
C LEU A 82 6.52 -10.20 -13.64
N SER A 83 5.65 -9.25 -13.31
CA SER A 83 4.38 -9.56 -12.65
C SER A 83 3.49 -10.48 -13.52
N ARG A 84 3.45 -10.25 -14.84
CA ARG A 84 2.72 -11.13 -15.77
C ARG A 84 3.29 -12.54 -15.79
N VAL A 85 4.62 -12.67 -15.91
CA VAL A 85 5.28 -13.99 -15.90
C VAL A 85 5.03 -14.72 -14.59
N ARG A 86 5.22 -14.04 -13.45
CA ARG A 86 4.95 -14.59 -12.12
C ARG A 86 3.53 -15.10 -12.00
N ASN A 87 2.54 -14.26 -12.31
CA ASN A 87 1.13 -14.66 -12.20
C ASN A 87 0.81 -15.83 -13.14
N ALA A 88 1.32 -15.83 -14.37
CA ALA A 88 1.13 -16.93 -15.30
C ALA A 88 1.72 -18.25 -14.78
N VAL A 89 2.90 -18.22 -14.15
CA VAL A 89 3.51 -19.40 -13.52
C VAL A 89 2.66 -19.86 -12.34
N LEU A 90 2.31 -18.96 -11.41
CA LEU A 90 1.55 -19.30 -10.21
C LEU A 90 0.16 -19.89 -10.53
N THR A 91 -0.53 -19.33 -11.53
CA THR A 91 -1.80 -19.91 -12.02
C THR A 91 -1.59 -21.27 -12.66
N ARG A 92 -0.53 -21.43 -13.47
CA ARG A 92 -0.25 -22.72 -14.13
C ARG A 92 0.18 -23.82 -13.16
N THR A 93 0.81 -23.47 -12.06
CA THR A 93 1.24 -24.41 -11.02
C THR A 93 0.20 -24.56 -9.90
N GLY A 94 -0.95 -23.89 -9.98
CA GLY A 94 -2.04 -24.02 -9.00
C GLY A 94 -1.79 -23.34 -7.65
N PHE A 95 -0.86 -22.38 -7.57
CA PHE A 95 -0.66 -21.57 -6.36
C PHE A 95 -1.63 -20.37 -6.27
N LEU A 96 -2.19 -19.96 -7.40
CA LEU A 96 -3.23 -18.94 -7.50
C LEU A 96 -4.35 -19.54 -8.35
N GLU A 97 -5.46 -19.89 -7.72
CA GLU A 97 -6.69 -20.39 -8.36
C GLU A 97 -7.67 -19.25 -8.61
#